data_AF-A0A5E4DAG5-F1
#
_entry.id   AF-A0A5E4DAG5-F1
#
_cell.length_a   1.000
_cell.length_b   1.000
_cell.length_c   1.000
_cell.angle_alpha   90.00
_cell.angle_beta   90.00
_cell.angle_gamma   90.00
#
_symmetry.space_group_name_H-M   'P 1'
#
loop_
_entity.id
_entity.type
_entity.pdbx_description
1 polymer ?
#
loop_
_entity_poly.entity_id
_entity_poly.type
_entity_poly.pdbx_seq_one_letter_code
_entity_poly.pdbx_strand_id
1 'polypeptide(L)'
;MEDEFYLRRLDAGLFVLQHICYIMAEICNANVPQIRQRVHQILNMRGSSIKIVRHIIKEYAENIGDGRSPEFRESEQKRIVGLLENF
;
A
#
# COMPACT_ATOMS: atom_id res chain seq x y z
N MET A 1 -5.33 24.13 4.13
CA MET A 1 -4.34 24.08 3.03
C MET A 1 -3.88 22.63 2.81
N GLU A 2 -3.52 21.89 3.86
CA GLU A 2 -3.28 20.44 3.79
C GLU A 2 -4.57 19.63 3.52
N ASP A 3 -5.69 19.99 4.16
CA ASP A 3 -6.99 19.31 3.92
C ASP A 3 -7.45 19.42 2.46
N GLU A 4 -7.25 20.58 1.83
CA GLU A 4 -7.61 20.80 0.43
C GLU A 4 -6.74 19.94 -0.50
N PHE A 5 -5.45 19.81 -0.18
CA PHE A 5 -4.55 18.93 -0.92
C PHE A 5 -4.94 17.46 -0.76
N TYR A 6 -5.33 17.05 0.46
CA TYR A 6 -5.82 15.69 0.73
C TYR A 6 -7.11 15.39 -0.05
N LEU A 7 -8.08 16.30 -0.04
CA LEU A 7 -9.32 16.17 -0.82
C LEU A 7 -9.03 16.03 -2.33
N ARG A 8 -8.11 16.83 -2.88
CA ARG A 8 -7.69 16.68 -4.29
C ARG A 8 -7.07 15.31 -4.59
N ARG A 9 -6.33 14.73 -3.64
CA ARG A 9 -5.77 13.37 -3.78
C ARG A 9 -6.85 12.31 -3.72
N LEU A 10 -7.84 12.46 -2.84
CA LEU A 10 -9.01 11.60 -2.77
C LEU A 10 -9.80 11.62 -4.09
N ASP A 11 -10.08 12.81 -4.62
CA ASP A 11 -10.75 12.99 -5.93
C ASP A 11 -9.96 12.38 -7.09
N ALA A 12 -8.63 12.42 -7.01
CA ALA A 12 -7.73 11.77 -7.97
C ALA A 12 -7.64 10.24 -7.79
N GLY A 13 -8.37 9.65 -6.85
CA GLY A 13 -8.47 8.19 -6.66
C GLY A 13 -7.46 7.60 -5.69
N LEU A 14 -7.00 8.36 -4.69
CA LEU A 14 -6.03 7.88 -3.68
C LEU A 14 -6.46 6.55 -3.02
N PHE A 15 -7.72 6.40 -2.63
CA PHE A 15 -8.19 5.15 -2.00
C PHE A 15 -8.10 3.95 -2.95
N VAL A 16 -8.47 4.14 -4.22
CA VAL A 16 -8.36 3.08 -5.24
C VAL A 16 -6.90 2.67 -5.41
N LEU A 17 -6.00 3.65 -5.51
CA LEU A 17 -4.56 3.41 -5.61
C LEU A 17 -4.03 2.65 -4.38
N GLN A 18 -4.38 3.09 -3.17
CA GLN A 18 -3.97 2.44 -1.93
C GLN A 18 -4.46 0.99 -1.84
N HIS A 19 -5.71 0.71 -2.20
CA HIS A 19 -6.26 -0.65 -2.22
C HIS A 19 -5.59 -1.55 -3.26
N ILE A 20 -5.30 -1.04 -4.46
CA ILE A 20 -4.55 -1.80 -5.47
C ILE A 20 -3.13 -2.12 -4.97
N CYS A 21 -2.44 -1.15 -4.37
CA CYS A 21 -1.14 -1.38 -3.77
C CYS A 21 -1.20 -2.40 -2.62
N TYR A 22 -2.28 -2.40 -1.84
CA TYR A 22 -2.46 -3.33 -0.73
C TYR A 22 -2.68 -4.76 -1.23
N ILE A 23 -3.58 -4.94 -2.20
CA ILE A 23 -3.78 -6.23 -2.86
C ILE A 23 -2.47 -6.73 -3.46
N MET A 24 -1.71 -5.85 -4.13
CA MET A 24 -0.41 -6.20 -4.70
C MET A 24 0.57 -6.70 -3.62
N ALA A 25 0.65 -6.01 -2.48
CA ALA A 25 1.49 -6.41 -1.35
C ALA A 25 1.09 -7.78 -0.76
N GLU A 26 -0.22 -8.01 -0.57
CA GLU A 26 -0.77 -9.28 -0.07
C GLU A 26 -0.47 -10.44 -1.02
N ILE A 27 -0.77 -10.32 -2.32
CA ILE A 27 -0.57 -11.44 -3.27
C ILE A 27 0.92 -11.78 -3.47
N CYS A 28 1.82 -10.83 -3.31
CA CYS A 28 3.26 -11.08 -3.35
C CYS A 28 3.76 -11.81 -2.10
N ASN A 29 3.05 -11.73 -0.98
CA ASN A 29 3.33 -12.49 0.25
C ASN A 29 2.72 -13.90 0.25
N ALA A 30 1.95 -14.28 -0.78
CA ALA A 30 1.33 -15.61 -0.88
C ALA A 30 2.32 -16.77 -1.16
N ASN A 31 3.65 -16.52 -1.09
CA ASN A 31 4.70 -17.50 -1.40
C ASN A 31 4.60 -18.13 -2.80
N VAL A 32 4.09 -17.37 -3.78
CA VAL A 32 4.05 -17.77 -5.20
C VAL A 32 5.06 -16.93 -5.99
N PRO A 33 6.29 -17.45 -6.27
CA PRO A 33 7.36 -16.66 -6.88
C PRO A 33 6.99 -16.03 -8.23
N GLN A 34 6.14 -16.72 -9.00
CA GLN A 34 5.67 -16.27 -10.31
C GLN A 34 4.87 -14.96 -10.23
N ILE A 35 4.04 -14.79 -9.19
CA ILE A 35 3.25 -13.57 -8.97
C ILE A 35 4.19 -12.40 -8.70
N ARG A 36 5.10 -12.56 -7.74
CA ARG A 36 6.07 -11.52 -7.37
C ARG A 36 6.94 -11.12 -8.57
N GLN A 37 7.49 -12.09 -9.28
CA GLN A 37 8.29 -11.84 -10.49
C GLN A 37 7.48 -11.06 -11.54
N ARG A 38 6.21 -11.44 -11.77
CA ARG A 38 5.35 -10.78 -12.75
C ARG A 38 5.04 -9.33 -12.35
N VAL A 39 4.77 -9.07 -11.07
CA VAL A 39 4.55 -7.71 -10.55
C VAL A 39 5.78 -6.82 -10.80
N HIS A 40 6.98 -7.27 -10.42
CA HIS A 40 8.21 -6.50 -10.67
C HIS A 40 8.44 -6.27 -12.16
N GLN A 41 8.24 -7.28 -13.00
CA GLN A 41 8.38 -7.14 -14.45
C GLN A 41 7.45 -6.06 -15.01
N ILE A 42 6.16 -6.07 -14.63
CA ILE A 42 5.18 -5.09 -15.13
C ILE A 42 5.56 -3.67 -14.68
N LEU A 43 5.93 -3.49 -13.41
CA LEU A 43 6.36 -2.19 -12.89
C LEU A 43 7.57 -1.66 -13.66
N ASN A 44 8.61 -2.49 -13.84
CA ASN A 44 9.83 -2.11 -14.54
C ASN A 44 9.58 -1.77 -16.02
N MET A 45 8.74 -2.55 -16.72
CA MET A 45 8.37 -2.26 -18.12
C MET A 45 7.65 -0.92 -18.30
N ARG A 46 7.05 -0.38 -17.23
CA ARG A 46 6.35 0.91 -17.23
C ARG A 46 7.17 2.05 -16.60
N GLY A 47 8.45 1.82 -16.32
CA GLY A 47 9.33 2.82 -15.69
C GLY A 47 8.99 3.10 -14.21
N SER A 48 8.19 2.25 -13.59
CA SER A 48 7.81 2.36 -12.18
C SER A 48 8.72 1.48 -11.31
N SER A 49 8.64 1.65 -10.00
CA SER A 49 9.39 0.83 -9.06
C SER A 49 8.56 0.40 -7.86
N ILE A 50 8.98 -0.71 -7.27
CA ILE A 50 8.41 -1.24 -6.03
C ILE A 50 8.49 -0.23 -4.86
N LYS A 51 9.44 0.71 -4.92
CA LYS A 51 9.59 1.75 -3.88
C LYS A 51 8.38 2.68 -3.82
N ILE A 52 7.74 2.95 -4.96
CA ILE A 52 6.53 3.78 -5.04
C ILE A 52 5.38 3.07 -4.31
N VAL A 53 5.20 1.77 -4.59
CA VAL A 53 4.18 0.94 -3.93
C VAL A 53 4.43 0.89 -2.41
N ARG A 54 5.69 0.69 -1.98
CA ARG A 54 6.07 0.73 -0.56
C ARG A 54 5.74 2.07 0.10
N HIS A 55 5.98 3.18 -0.57
CA HIS A 55 5.67 4.51 -0.05
C HIS A 55 4.16 4.69 0.16
N ILE A 56 3.35 4.33 -0.83
CA ILE A 56 1.88 4.39 -0.76
C ILE A 56 1.34 3.52 0.40
N ILE A 57 1.90 2.33 0.59
CA ILE A 57 1.44 1.42 1.65
C ILE A 57 1.82 1.90 3.05
N LYS A 58 2.97 2.55 3.22
CA LYS A 58 3.32 3.18 4.49
C LYS A 58 2.33 4.29 4.83
N GLU A 59 2.02 5.16 3.88
CA GLU A 59 1.03 6.22 4.07
C GLU A 59 -0.37 5.65 4.38
N TYR A 60 -0.76 4.57 3.70
CA TYR A 60 -2.01 3.86 3.98
C TYR A 60 -2.04 3.30 5.41
N ALA A 61 -0.95 2.67 5.86
CA ALA A 61 -0.84 2.10 7.21
C ALA A 61 -0.83 3.17 8.31
N GLU A 62 -0.31 4.37 8.04
CA GLU A 62 -0.31 5.50 8.99
C GLU A 62 -1.72 6.07 9.23
N ASN A 63 -2.60 5.98 8.23
CA ASN A 63 -3.96 6.53 8.28
C ASN A 63 -5.03 5.47 8.56
N ILE A 64 -4.64 4.24 8.92
CA ILE A 64 -5.59 3.14 9.09
C ILE A 64 -6.38 3.23 10.40
N GLY A 65 -7.64 2.79 10.33
CA GLY A 65 -8.46 2.53 11.51
C GLY A 65 -8.96 3.79 12.20
N ASP A 66 -9.22 4.86 11.45
CA ASP A 66 -9.95 6.01 11.98
C ASP A 66 -11.29 5.56 12.60
N GLY A 67 -11.60 6.09 13.80
CA GLY A 67 -12.75 5.65 14.61
C GLY A 67 -12.61 4.27 15.29
N ARG A 68 -11.43 3.64 15.28
CA ARG A 68 -11.15 2.36 15.99
C ARG A 68 -10.23 2.57 17.20
N SER A 69 -10.12 1.53 18.05
CA SER A 69 -9.26 1.60 19.24
C SER A 69 -7.77 1.74 18.86
N PRO A 70 -6.93 2.35 19.72
CA PRO A 70 -5.49 2.45 19.49
C PRO A 70 -4.83 1.09 19.26
N GLU A 71 -5.25 0.05 20.00
CA GLU A 71 -4.70 -1.30 19.90
C GLU A 71 -5.00 -1.93 18.53
N PHE A 72 -6.21 -1.71 18.02
CA PHE A 72 -6.58 -2.16 16.67
C PHE A 72 -5.71 -1.48 15.61
N ARG A 73 -5.51 -0.16 15.72
CA ARG A 73 -4.70 0.62 14.78
C ARG A 73 -3.24 0.14 14.78
N GLU A 74 -2.65 -0.03 15.95
CA GLU A 74 -1.26 -0.49 16.07
C GLU A 74 -1.08 -1.91 15.50
N SER A 75 -2.03 -2.81 15.79
CA SER A 75 -2.01 -4.19 15.28
C SER A 75 -2.08 -4.21 13.75
N GLU A 76 -3.03 -3.49 13.15
CA GLU A 76 -3.18 -3.44 11.70
C GLU A 76 -2.01 -2.73 11.02
N GLN A 77 -1.49 -1.64 11.61
CA GLN A 77 -0.33 -0.95 11.09
C GLN A 77 0.90 -1.88 11.04
N LYS A 78 1.15 -2.63 12.13
CA LYS A 78 2.23 -3.64 12.17
C LYS A 78 2.03 -4.72 11.11
N ARG A 79 0.81 -5.25 10.98
CA ARG A 79 0.47 -6.27 9.99
C ARG A 79 0.75 -5.80 8.56
N ILE A 80 0.29 -4.60 8.21
CA ILE A 80 0.45 -4.04 6.85
C ILE A 80 1.92 -3.72 6.56
N VAL A 81 2.64 -3.13 7.51
CA VAL A 81 4.07 -2.84 7.35
C VAL A 81 4.88 -4.14 7.18
N GLY A 82 4.51 -5.20 7.90
CA GLY A 82 5.12 -6.53 7.75
C GLY A 82 5.03 -7.10 6.34
N LEU A 83 3.96 -6.79 5.59
CA LEU A 83 3.84 -7.20 4.18
C LEU A 83 4.99 -6.64 3.32
N LEU A 84 5.56 -5.49 3.69
CA LEU A 84 6.59 -4.83 2.90
C LEU A 84 7.98 -5.47 3.04
N GLU A 85 8.20 -6.33 4.04
CA GLU A 85 9.48 -7.00 4.28
C GLU A 85 9.79 -8.04 3.20
N ASN A 86 8.78 -8.79 2.75
CA ASN A 86 8.92 -9.83 1.73
C ASN A 86 8.56 -9.37 0.30
N PHE A 87 8.24 -8.07 0.15
CA PHE A 87 7.72 -7.44 -1.06
C PHE A 87 8.81 -6.89 -2.00
#